data_AF-A0A917PE75-F1
#
_entry.id   AF-A0A917PE75-F1
#
_cell.length_a   1.000
_cell.length_b   1.000
_cell.length_c   1.000
_cell.angle_alpha   90.00
_cell.angle_beta   90.00
_cell.angle_gamma   90.00
#
_symmetry.space_group_name_H-M   'P 1'
#
loop_
_entity.id
_entity.type
_entity.pdbx_description
1 polymer ?
#
loop_
_entity_poly.entity_id
_entity_poly.type
_entity_poly.pdbx_seq_one_letter_code
_entity_poly.pdbx_strand_id
1 'polypeptide(L)'
;MRNSWTLSLITLVTAALGVTATGTTPASAASTTPLRVMPLGDSITWGVGSSTGNGYRGPLWDRLAADGHPLDFVGTLRGGSMPDRDNEGHSGFRIDQIASLADASLTRYRPNVVTLEIGTNDLNGNYQPSTASARLKSLRVFRVAPGRVTAGS
;
A
#
# COMPACT_ATOMS: atom_id res chain seq x y z
N MET A 1 -74.01 -37.69 25.53
CA MET A 1 -74.20 -39.03 24.92
C MET A 1 -73.18 -39.21 23.79
N ARG A 2 -72.89 -40.45 23.38
CA ARG A 2 -71.92 -40.83 22.32
C ARG A 2 -72.27 -40.14 20.98
N ASN A 3 -71.31 -39.52 20.27
CA ASN A 3 -70.54 -40.19 19.20
C ASN A 3 -69.26 -39.42 18.78
N SER A 4 -68.36 -40.11 18.07
CA SER A 4 -66.96 -39.72 17.83
C SER A 4 -66.48 -40.12 16.43
N TRP A 5 -65.74 -39.25 15.73
CA TRP A 5 -65.21 -39.50 14.37
C TRP A 5 -63.76 -38.98 14.21
N THR A 6 -62.99 -39.71 13.39
CA THR A 6 -61.57 -39.52 13.04
C THR A 6 -61.35 -40.15 11.65
N LEU A 7 -60.24 -40.00 10.93
CA LEU A 7 -58.96 -39.33 11.17
C LEU A 7 -58.98 -37.92 10.47
N SER A 8 -57.94 -37.20 10.03
CA SER A 8 -56.52 -37.47 9.77
C SER A 8 -55.64 -36.21 9.88
N LEU A 9 -54.34 -36.42 10.10
CA LEU A 9 -53.31 -35.41 9.85
C LEU A 9 -52.95 -35.35 8.36
N ILE A 10 -52.62 -34.16 7.86
CA ILE A 10 -51.78 -34.01 6.66
C ILE A 10 -50.45 -33.41 7.12
N THR A 11 -49.44 -34.28 7.29
CA THR A 11 -48.08 -33.86 7.64
C THR A 11 -47.37 -33.40 6.37
N LEU A 12 -47.35 -32.10 6.09
CA LEU A 12 -46.62 -31.55 4.95
C LEU A 12 -45.12 -31.51 5.24
N VAL A 13 -44.40 -32.57 4.86
CA VAL A 13 -42.93 -32.61 4.90
C VAL A 13 -42.36 -31.92 3.66
N THR A 14 -42.04 -30.63 3.77
CA THR A 14 -41.22 -29.92 2.77
C THR A 14 -39.73 -30.13 3.08
N ALA A 15 -39.04 -30.88 2.22
CA ALA A 15 -37.63 -31.24 2.41
C ALA A 15 -36.71 -30.53 1.40
N ALA A 16 -35.72 -29.80 1.93
CA ALA A 16 -34.49 -29.37 1.25
C ALA A 16 -34.65 -28.39 0.05
N LEU A 17 -33.62 -27.71 -0.44
CA LEU A 17 -32.20 -27.69 -0.04
C LEU A 17 -31.79 -26.30 0.47
N GLY A 18 -30.90 -26.26 1.46
CA GLY A 18 -30.19 -25.04 1.81
C GLY A 18 -29.03 -24.82 0.84
N VAL A 19 -29.00 -23.67 0.17
CA VAL A 19 -27.79 -23.13 -0.49
C VAL A 19 -27.35 -21.92 0.31
N THR A 20 -26.70 -22.17 1.44
CA THR A 20 -25.85 -21.15 2.08
C THR A 20 -24.66 -20.94 1.16
N ALA A 21 -24.77 -19.98 0.25
CA ALA A 21 -23.65 -19.51 -0.54
C ALA A 21 -22.67 -18.79 0.39
N THR A 22 -21.83 -19.57 1.08
CA THR A 22 -20.66 -19.10 1.80
C THR A 22 -19.65 -18.61 0.78
N GLY A 23 -19.92 -17.41 0.26
CA GLY A 23 -19.05 -16.64 -0.60
C GLY A 23 -17.85 -16.12 0.19
N THR A 24 -17.12 -17.01 0.85
CA THR A 24 -15.72 -16.79 1.19
C THR A 24 -14.94 -16.72 -0.12
N THR A 25 -15.03 -15.55 -0.77
CA THR A 25 -13.93 -15.06 -1.60
C THR A 25 -12.66 -15.31 -0.80
N PRO A 26 -11.68 -16.07 -1.32
CA PRO A 26 -10.45 -16.29 -0.58
C PRO A 26 -9.86 -14.92 -0.29
N ALA A 27 -9.71 -14.57 0.99
CA ALA A 27 -8.92 -13.43 1.38
C ALA A 27 -7.55 -13.64 0.73
N SER A 28 -7.18 -12.76 -0.22
CA SER A 28 -5.99 -12.93 -1.04
C SER A 28 -4.79 -13.04 -0.11
N ALA A 29 -4.26 -14.25 0.06
CA ALA A 29 -3.30 -14.54 1.11
C ALA A 29 -2.11 -13.60 0.97
N ALA A 30 -1.98 -12.68 1.94
CA ALA A 30 -0.97 -11.63 1.90
C ALA A 30 0.41 -12.26 1.69
N SER A 31 1.21 -11.71 0.77
CA SER A 31 2.57 -12.19 0.57
C SER A 31 3.31 -12.17 1.91
N THR A 32 3.84 -13.33 2.31
CA THR A 32 4.66 -13.48 3.52
C THR A 32 5.99 -12.74 3.43
N THR A 33 6.33 -12.20 2.25
CA THR A 33 7.45 -11.28 2.08
C THR A 33 7.09 -9.91 2.68
N PRO A 34 7.84 -9.42 3.69
CA PRO A 34 7.61 -8.09 4.25
C PRO A 34 7.74 -6.99 3.19
N LEU A 35 6.84 -6.01 3.21
CA LEU A 35 6.91 -4.83 2.36
C LEU A 35 7.85 -3.81 3.00
N ARG A 36 9.09 -3.74 2.49
CA ARG A 36 10.04 -2.65 2.76
C ARG A 36 9.76 -1.53 1.78
N VAL A 37 8.86 -0.63 2.16
CA VAL A 37 8.40 0.48 1.33
C VAL A 37 9.28 1.69 1.61
N MET A 38 9.83 2.32 0.56
CA MET A 38 10.44 3.65 0.65
C MET A 38 9.47 4.70 0.08
N PRO A 39 8.84 5.53 0.93
CA PRO A 39 8.15 6.73 0.47
C PRO A 39 9.19 7.78 0.07
N LEU A 40 9.40 7.96 -1.23
CA LEU A 40 10.38 8.88 -1.82
C LEU A 40 9.69 10.04 -2.53
N GLY A 41 10.11 11.27 -2.27
CA GLY A 41 9.50 12.41 -2.95
C GLY A 41 9.75 13.75 -2.31
N ASP A 42 8.83 14.68 -2.54
CA ASP A 42 8.89 16.03 -1.97
C ASP A 42 8.08 16.19 -0.67
N SER A 43 7.69 17.44 -0.37
CA SER A 43 6.78 17.87 0.69
C SER A 43 5.48 17.07 0.81
N ILE A 44 4.94 16.56 -0.31
CA ILE A 44 3.73 15.70 -0.29
C ILE A 44 4.05 14.34 0.35
N THR A 45 5.24 13.80 0.10
CA THR A 45 5.73 12.58 0.77
C THR A 45 6.09 12.83 2.22
N TRP A 46 6.71 13.98 2.55
CA TRP A 46 6.90 14.38 3.95
C TRP A 46 5.57 14.45 4.72
N GLY A 47 4.52 14.96 4.08
CA GLY A 47 3.20 15.16 4.67
C GLY A 47 2.91 16.62 5.06
N VAL A 48 3.52 17.59 4.38
CA VAL A 48 3.21 19.02 4.56
C VAL A 48 1.72 19.28 4.28
N GLY A 49 1.06 20.07 5.13
CA GLY A 49 -0.38 20.33 5.06
C GLY A 49 -1.28 19.21 5.62
N SER A 50 -0.73 18.03 5.93
CA SER A 50 -1.45 16.96 6.63
C SER A 50 -1.57 17.31 8.12
N SER A 51 -2.79 17.31 8.68
CA SER A 51 -3.04 17.57 10.10
C SER A 51 -2.34 16.58 11.05
N THR A 52 -2.04 15.38 10.56
CA THR A 52 -1.29 14.31 11.24
C THR A 52 0.21 14.29 10.91
N GLY A 53 0.66 15.09 9.93
CA GLY A 53 2.00 14.98 9.34
C GLY A 53 2.28 13.68 8.56
N ASN A 54 1.26 12.85 8.30
CA ASN A 54 1.44 11.56 7.61
C ASN A 54 1.42 11.69 6.07
N GLY A 55 0.73 12.69 5.52
CA GLY A 55 0.47 12.78 4.07
C GLY A 55 -0.30 11.56 3.58
N TYR A 56 0.00 11.08 2.37
CA TYR A 56 -0.59 9.83 1.85
C TYR A 56 -0.09 8.59 2.59
N ARG A 57 1.03 8.67 3.33
CA ARG A 57 1.70 7.51 3.94
C ARG A 57 0.84 6.84 5.02
N GLY A 58 -0.02 7.60 5.71
CA GLY A 58 -0.96 7.09 6.71
C GLY A 58 -2.02 6.16 6.10
N PRO A 59 -2.88 6.66 5.20
CA PRO A 59 -3.85 5.82 4.48
C PRO A 59 -3.23 4.64 3.73
N LEU A 60 -2.00 4.78 3.22
CA LEU A 60 -1.25 3.69 2.61
C LEU A 60 -0.85 2.60 3.64
N TRP A 61 -0.32 3.01 4.80
CA TRP A 61 0.00 2.12 5.91
C TRP A 61 -1.24 1.37 6.39
N ASP A 62 -2.31 2.11 6.70
CA ASP A 62 -3.57 1.55 7.22
C ASP A 62 -4.16 0.52 6.25
N ARG A 63 -4.10 0.79 4.94
CA ARG A 63 -4.57 -0.14 3.90
C ARG A 63 -3.74 -1.43 3.86
N LEU A 64 -2.41 -1.31 3.70
CA LEU A 64 -1.55 -2.49 3.56
C LEU A 64 -1.48 -3.34 4.84
N ALA A 65 -1.63 -2.71 6.01
CA ALA A 65 -1.73 -3.40 7.30
C ALA A 65 -3.07 -4.14 7.44
N ALA A 66 -4.18 -3.53 7.00
CA ALA A 66 -5.50 -4.19 6.98
C ALA A 66 -5.56 -5.35 5.97
N ASP A 67 -4.84 -5.24 4.84
CA ASP A 67 -4.66 -6.32 3.86
C ASP A 67 -3.68 -7.42 4.38
N GLY A 68 -3.08 -7.25 5.56
CA GLY A 68 -2.34 -8.29 6.30
C GLY A 68 -0.84 -8.38 6.02
N HIS A 69 -0.24 -7.40 5.34
CA HIS A 69 1.19 -7.42 5.03
C HIS A 69 2.07 -7.04 6.24
N PRO A 70 3.21 -7.72 6.47
CA PRO A 70 4.24 -7.21 7.37
C PRO A 70 4.86 -5.94 6.77
N LEU A 71 4.73 -4.80 7.45
CA LEU A 71 5.17 -3.48 6.97
C LEU A 71 6.43 -2.98 7.66
N ASP A 72 7.27 -2.29 6.88
CA ASP A 72 8.49 -1.63 7.30
C ASP A 72 8.69 -0.44 6.34
N PHE A 73 8.47 0.80 6.81
CA PHE A 73 8.72 2.00 6.00
C PHE A 73 10.16 2.44 6.21
N VAL A 74 10.86 2.82 5.14
CA VAL A 74 12.31 3.09 5.20
C VAL A 74 12.72 4.40 4.53
N GLY A 75 13.66 5.11 5.16
CA GLY A 75 14.30 6.30 4.61
C GLY A 75 15.14 7.06 5.65
N THR A 76 15.74 8.18 5.24
CA THR A 76 16.58 9.03 6.10
C THR A 76 15.81 9.94 7.05
N LEU A 77 14.53 10.20 6.78
CA LEU A 77 13.69 11.15 7.48
C LEU A 77 12.60 10.44 8.30
N ARG A 78 12.10 11.10 9.36
CA ARG A 78 11.05 10.56 10.23
C ARG A 78 10.01 11.63 10.54
N GLY A 79 8.75 11.41 10.19
CA GLY A 79 7.69 12.40 10.34
C GLY A 79 6.28 11.82 10.32
N GLY A 80 5.37 12.44 11.08
CA GLY A 80 3.98 12.04 11.24
C GLY A 80 3.64 11.46 12.61
N SER A 81 2.38 11.03 12.78
CA SER A 81 1.83 10.44 14.00
C SER A 81 1.67 8.92 13.95
N MET A 82 1.62 8.33 12.74
CA MET A 82 1.36 6.90 12.52
C MET A 82 2.46 5.97 13.12
N PRO A 83 2.27 4.63 13.17
CA PRO A 83 3.13 3.73 13.95
C PRO A 83 4.60 3.74 13.50
N ASP A 84 4.84 3.43 12.23
CA ASP A 84 6.11 3.71 11.55
C ASP A 84 6.04 5.08 10.90
N ARG A 85 7.15 5.82 10.85
CA ARG A 85 7.20 7.24 10.45
C ARG A 85 8.31 7.53 9.45
N ASP A 86 9.12 6.53 9.13
CA ASP A 86 10.30 6.72 8.32
C ASP A 86 9.93 6.90 6.84
N ASN A 87 10.67 7.78 6.16
CA ASN A 87 10.40 8.22 4.80
C ASN A 87 11.63 8.92 4.19
N GLU A 88 11.54 9.23 2.90
CA GLU A 88 12.53 9.94 2.10
C GLU A 88 11.85 11.12 1.38
N GLY A 89 10.95 11.84 2.10
CA GLY A 89 10.20 12.99 1.62
C GLY A 89 10.92 14.32 1.89
N HIS A 90 11.62 14.85 0.90
CA HIS A 90 12.44 16.05 1.02
C HIS A 90 11.68 17.30 0.59
N SER A 91 11.17 18.08 1.55
CA SER A 91 10.34 19.26 1.28
C SER A 91 11.01 20.28 0.36
N GLY A 92 10.31 20.71 -0.69
CA GLY A 92 10.81 21.65 -1.71
C GLY A 92 11.76 21.06 -2.76
N PHE A 93 12.07 19.76 -2.73
CA PHE A 93 12.98 19.15 -3.71
C PHE A 93 12.34 18.99 -5.08
N ARG A 94 13.18 19.09 -6.11
CA ARG A 94 12.90 18.76 -7.51
C ARG A 94 13.36 17.36 -7.90
N ILE A 95 12.96 16.93 -9.10
CA ILE A 95 13.37 15.65 -9.71
C ILE A 95 14.90 15.49 -9.75
N ASP A 96 15.66 16.54 -10.07
CA ASP A 96 17.13 16.50 -10.11
C ASP A 96 17.78 16.36 -8.72
N GLN A 97 17.13 16.87 -7.67
CA GLN A 97 17.61 16.77 -6.30
C GLN A 97 17.28 15.40 -5.67
N ILE A 98 16.13 14.81 -6.03
CA ILE A 98 15.83 13.41 -5.69
C ILE A 98 16.76 12.45 -6.46
N ALA A 99 17.09 12.75 -7.72
CA ALA A 99 18.02 11.94 -8.52
C ALA A 99 19.42 11.83 -7.86
N SER A 100 19.89 12.88 -7.17
CA SER A 100 21.23 12.90 -6.57
C SER A 100 21.35 12.08 -5.28
N LEU A 101 20.24 11.84 -4.55
CA LEU A 101 20.22 11.04 -3.32
C LEU A 101 19.67 9.62 -3.50
N ALA A 102 18.85 9.37 -4.53
CA ALA A 102 18.13 8.11 -4.70
C ALA A 102 19.05 6.86 -4.67
N ASP A 103 20.17 6.86 -5.40
CA ASP A 103 21.09 5.71 -5.41
C ASP A 103 21.68 5.41 -4.02
N ALA A 104 21.92 6.44 -3.20
CA ALA A 104 22.43 6.28 -1.83
C ALA A 104 21.34 5.73 -0.89
N SER A 105 20.13 6.29 -0.91
CA SER A 105 19.02 5.84 -0.06
C SER A 105 18.55 4.43 -0.45
N LEU A 106 18.40 4.13 -1.74
CA LEU A 106 18.08 2.77 -2.22
C LEU A 106 19.15 1.75 -1.79
N THR A 107 20.43 2.12 -1.88
CA THR A 107 21.54 1.24 -1.47
C THR A 107 21.57 1.02 0.05
N ARG A 108 21.31 2.06 0.85
CA ARG A 108 21.34 2.01 2.31
C ARG A 108 20.16 1.24 2.91
N TYR A 109 18.95 1.53 2.44
CA TYR A 109 17.71 1.03 3.05
C TYR A 109 17.14 -0.22 2.39
N ARG A 110 17.61 -0.55 1.17
CA ARG A 110 17.25 -1.78 0.43
C ARG A 110 15.73 -2.03 0.34
N PRO A 111 14.90 -1.03 -0.05
CA PRO A 111 13.47 -1.22 -0.22
C PRO A 111 13.16 -2.25 -1.32
N ASN A 112 12.03 -2.94 -1.20
CA ASN A 112 11.46 -3.77 -2.26
C ASN A 112 10.26 -3.11 -2.96
N VAL A 113 9.70 -2.04 -2.38
CA VAL A 113 8.70 -1.17 -3.00
C VAL A 113 9.14 0.29 -2.82
N VAL A 114 8.96 1.13 -3.84
CA VAL A 114 9.18 2.58 -3.75
C VAL A 114 7.91 3.28 -4.21
N THR A 115 7.35 4.16 -3.39
CA THR A 115 6.35 5.14 -3.85
C THR A 115 7.09 6.43 -4.20
N LEU A 116 6.84 6.98 -5.39
CA LEU A 116 7.55 8.15 -5.91
C LEU A 116 6.57 9.28 -6.20
N GLU A 117 6.64 10.36 -5.40
CA GLU A 117 5.83 11.57 -5.61
C GLU A 117 6.75 12.80 -5.69
N ILE A 118 7.13 13.18 -6.91
CA ILE A 118 8.11 14.25 -7.18
C ILE A 118 7.82 14.97 -8.50
N GLY A 119 8.15 16.26 -8.56
CA GLY A 119 8.00 17.11 -9.75
C GLY A 119 7.09 18.31 -9.54
N THR A 120 6.42 18.42 -8.39
CA THR A 120 5.57 19.58 -8.07
C THR A 120 6.39 20.88 -8.03
N ASN A 121 7.56 20.84 -7.38
CA ASN A 121 8.50 21.96 -7.30
C ASN A 121 9.14 22.30 -8.67
N ASP A 122 9.29 21.33 -9.57
CA ASP A 122 9.74 21.59 -10.94
C ASP A 122 8.71 22.43 -11.71
N LEU A 123 7.44 22.05 -11.66
CA LEU A 123 6.37 22.76 -12.36
C LEU A 123 6.09 24.14 -11.71
N ASN A 124 5.99 24.19 -10.38
CA ASN A 124 5.74 25.43 -9.63
C ASN A 124 6.90 26.44 -9.77
N GLY A 125 8.14 25.96 -9.85
CA GLY A 125 9.32 26.80 -10.10
C GLY A 125 9.62 27.08 -11.57
N ASN A 126 8.80 26.61 -12.52
CA ASN A 126 9.06 26.62 -13.97
C ASN A 126 10.44 26.03 -14.35
N TYR A 127 10.95 25.09 -13.56
CA TYR A 127 12.25 24.48 -13.73
C TYR A 127 12.18 23.32 -14.73
N GLN A 128 12.55 23.61 -15.98
CA GLN A 128 12.59 22.65 -17.08
C GLN A 128 11.33 21.74 -17.18
N PRO A 129 10.11 22.31 -17.26
CA PRO A 129 8.88 21.52 -17.32
C PRO A 129 8.84 20.60 -18.55
N SER A 130 9.39 21.05 -19.68
CA SER A 130 9.49 20.29 -20.93
C SER A 130 10.39 19.04 -20.84
N THR A 131 11.30 18.96 -19.86
CA THR A 131 12.16 17.78 -19.65
C THR A 131 11.75 16.94 -18.44
N ALA A 132 10.80 17.39 -17.62
CA ALA A 132 10.43 16.77 -16.35
C ALA A 132 10.10 15.27 -16.51
N SER A 133 9.30 14.90 -17.51
CA SER A 133 8.95 13.48 -17.79
C SER A 133 10.16 12.63 -18.23
N ALA A 134 11.18 13.22 -18.86
CA ALA A 134 12.42 12.52 -19.23
C ALA A 134 13.35 12.37 -18.02
N ARG A 135 13.44 13.40 -17.16
CA ARG A 135 14.18 13.37 -15.90
C ARG A 135 13.58 12.33 -14.94
N LEU A 136 12.25 12.27 -14.82
CA LEU A 136 11.53 11.21 -14.09
C LEU A 136 11.88 9.80 -14.60
N LYS A 137 11.77 9.56 -15.92
CA LYS A 137 12.14 8.26 -16.55
C LYS A 137 13.60 7.87 -16.35
N SER A 138 14.48 8.83 -16.02
CA SER A 138 15.91 8.61 -15.79
C SER A 138 16.23 8.24 -14.33
N LEU A 139 15.26 8.31 -13.42
CA LEU A 139 15.44 7.94 -12.02
C LEU A 139 15.64 6.43 -11.88
N ARG A 140 16.67 6.05 -11.12
CA ARG A 140 17.10 4.64 -10.98
C ARG A 140 16.17 3.77 -10.12
N VAL A 141 15.21 4.40 -9.45
CA VAL A 141 14.10 3.77 -8.71
C VAL A 141 13.31 2.74 -9.54
N PHE A 142 13.27 2.89 -10.87
CA PHE A 142 12.58 1.96 -11.77
C PHE A 142 13.38 0.67 -12.06
N ARG A 143 14.63 0.53 -11.61
CA ARG A 143 15.36 -0.75 -11.65
C ARG A 143 14.95 -1.62 -10.47
N VAL A 144 13.84 -2.34 -10.65
CA VAL A 144 13.42 -3.46 -9.79
C VAL A 144 14.61 -4.39 -9.57
N ALA A 145 14.99 -4.61 -8.31
CA ALA A 145 15.96 -5.64 -7.97
C ALA A 145 15.31 -7.01 -8.17
N PRO A 146 15.87 -7.91 -9.00
CA PRO A 146 15.32 -9.26 -9.15
C PRO A 146 15.46 -10.00 -7.82
N GLY A 147 14.34 -10.19 -7.13
CA GLY A 147 14.29 -10.88 -5.85
C GLY A 147 14.82 -12.30 -5.98
N ARG A 148 15.92 -12.60 -5.30
CA ARG A 148 16.53 -13.93 -5.31
C ARG A 148 15.69 -14.88 -4.46
N VAL A 149 14.66 -15.47 -5.07
CA VAL A 149 13.87 -16.55 -4.46
C VAL A 149 14.73 -17.81 -4.38
N THR A 150 15.57 -17.90 -3.35
CA THR A 150 16.10 -19.18 -2.88
C THR A 150 14.95 -19.92 -2.21
N ALA A 151 14.23 -20.72 -2.98
CA ALA A 151 13.37 -21.75 -2.43
C ALA A 151 14.22 -22.65 -1.51
N GLY A 152 13.66 -23.00 -0.34
CA GLY A 152 14.33 -23.89 0.60
C GLY A 152 14.38 -25.33 0.11
N SER A 153 15.38 -26.06 0.58
CA SER A 153 15.54 -27.51 0.49
C SER A 153 15.94 -28.03 1.87
#